data_AF-A0A8W8IKP0-F1
#
_entry.id   AF-A0A8W8IKP0-F1
#
_cell.length_a   1.000
_cell.length_b   1.000
_cell.length_c   1.000
_cell.angle_alpha   90.00
_cell.angle_beta   90.00
_cell.angle_gamma   90.00
#
_symmetry.space_group_name_H-M   'P 1'
#
loop_
_entity.id
_entity.type
_entity.pdbx_description
1 polymer ?
#
loop_
_entity_poly.entity_id
_entity_poly.type
_entity_poly.pdbx_seq_one_letter_code
_entity_poly.pdbx_strand_id
1 'polypeptide(L)'
;MAGSSAASSTVDRLKQLETVEGDVISAIQSAGSALQELSKDKPVMKNVESHTTTFIKTLVEVEKKLTGHINYLTQVSTGQPHEGSSYAPQKDLLLAYHRVDHIRSRLSDLERLTAEPVAHRQQLTQSDLLQMSEQH
;
A
#
# COMPACT_ATOMS: atom_id res chain seq x y z
N MET A 1 24.21 9.07 7.11
CA MET A 1 23.38 8.63 8.26
C MET A 1 21.97 8.44 7.74
N ALA A 2 21.66 7.24 7.25
CA ALA A 2 20.39 6.92 6.59
C ALA A 2 19.35 6.55 7.64
N GLY A 3 18.45 7.49 7.95
CA GLY A 3 17.29 7.25 8.80
C GLY A 3 16.23 6.47 8.03
N SER A 4 16.35 5.14 8.04
CA SER A 4 15.26 4.22 7.71
C SER A 4 14.22 4.29 8.83
N SER A 5 13.35 5.31 8.83
CA SER A 5 12.17 5.30 9.69
C SER A 5 11.06 4.56 8.96
N ALA A 6 10.85 3.32 9.40
CA ALA A 6 9.93 2.36 8.85
C ALA A 6 8.57 2.98 8.52
N ALA A 7 8.19 2.90 7.24
CA ALA A 7 6.78 2.96 6.86
C ALA A 7 6.10 1.74 7.50
N SER A 8 5.55 1.90 8.71
CA SER A 8 4.72 0.86 9.31
C SER A 8 3.62 0.54 8.31
N SER A 9 3.46 -0.73 7.98
CA SER A 9 2.45 -1.15 7.00
C SER A 9 1.06 -0.70 7.47
N THR A 10 0.11 -0.52 6.54
CA THR A 10 -1.29 -0.21 6.90
C THR A 10 -1.85 -1.21 7.91
N VAL A 11 -1.38 -2.46 7.85
CA VAL A 11 -1.70 -3.54 8.80
C VAL A 11 -1.16 -3.24 10.20
N ASP A 12 0.07 -2.75 10.33
CA ASP A 12 0.63 -2.38 11.65
C ASP A 12 -0.11 -1.18 12.25
N ARG A 13 -0.54 -0.24 11.42
CA ARG A 13 -1.37 0.90 11.87
C ARG A 13 -2.76 0.48 12.32
N LEU A 14 -3.34 -0.52 11.65
CA LEU A 14 -4.61 -1.11 12.08
C LEU A 14 -4.46 -1.77 13.47
N LYS A 15 -3.39 -2.55 13.68
CA LYS A 15 -3.08 -3.13 15.00
C LYS A 15 -2.85 -2.08 16.09
N GLN A 16 -2.24 -0.95 15.75
CA GLN A 16 -2.09 0.17 16.68
C GLN A 16 -3.45 0.75 17.08
N LEU A 17 -4.41 0.84 16.15
CA LEU A 17 -5.78 1.27 16.46
C LEU A 17 -6.51 0.26 17.36
N GLU A 18 -6.35 -1.05 17.14
CA GLU A 18 -6.87 -2.08 18.06
C GLU A 18 -6.28 -1.92 19.48
N THR A 19 -5.00 -1.54 19.56
CA THR A 19 -4.35 -1.25 20.85
C THR A 19 -4.97 -0.01 21.52
N VAL A 20 -5.23 1.05 20.74
CA VAL A 20 -5.92 2.25 21.24
C VAL A 20 -7.33 1.91 21.76
N GLU A 21 -8.07 1.04 21.07
CA GLU A 21 -9.37 0.55 21.53
C GLU A 21 -9.25 -0.19 22.88
N GLY A 22 -8.24 -1.06 23.02
CA GLY A 22 -7.93 -1.71 24.30
C GLY A 22 -7.62 -0.72 25.44
N ASP A 23 -6.89 0.34 25.15
CA ASP A 23 -6.59 1.40 26.12
C ASP A 23 -7.87 2.18 26.51
N VAL A 24 -8.78 2.44 25.57
CA VAL A 24 -10.09 3.08 25.87
C VAL A 24 -10.92 2.21 26.79
N ILE A 25 -11.00 0.90 26.53
CA ILE A 25 -11.69 -0.06 27.41
C ILE A 25 -11.07 -0.01 28.82
N SER A 26 -9.74 -0.01 28.91
CA SER A 26 -9.02 0.04 30.18
C SER A 26 -9.25 1.35 30.96
N ALA A 27 -9.35 2.48 30.26
CA ALA A 27 -9.70 3.77 30.86
C ALA A 27 -11.11 3.72 31.46
N ILE A 28 -12.10 3.22 30.71
CA ILE A 28 -13.49 3.09 31.17
C ILE A 28 -13.56 2.16 32.40
N GLN A 29 -12.85 1.04 32.38
CA GLN A 29 -12.79 0.12 33.53
C GLN A 29 -12.18 0.78 34.77
N SER A 30 -11.13 1.59 34.60
CA SER A 30 -10.51 2.33 35.70
C SER A 30 -11.46 3.36 36.29
N ALA A 31 -12.19 4.11 35.46
CA ALA A 31 -13.21 5.05 35.90
C ALA A 31 -14.37 4.32 36.62
N GLY A 32 -14.83 3.20 36.07
CA GLY A 32 -15.86 2.35 36.69
C GLY A 32 -15.43 1.84 38.07
N SER A 33 -14.16 1.42 38.22
CA SER A 33 -13.61 0.98 39.50
C SER A 33 -13.55 2.10 40.54
N ALA A 34 -13.20 3.32 40.12
CA ALA A 34 -13.23 4.49 41.00
C ALA A 34 -14.65 4.79 41.50
N LEU A 35 -15.64 4.78 40.60
CA LEU A 35 -17.05 5.00 40.93
C LEU A 35 -17.61 3.87 41.82
N GLN A 36 -17.23 2.63 41.57
CA GLN A 36 -17.64 1.49 42.40
C GLN A 36 -17.07 1.60 43.81
N GLU A 37 -15.81 2.02 43.96
CA GLU A 37 -15.21 2.28 45.27
C GLU A 37 -15.95 3.41 46.02
N LEU A 38 -16.29 4.49 45.32
CA LEU A 38 -17.07 5.60 45.87
C LEU A 38 -18.49 5.20 46.29
N SER A 39 -19.06 4.16 45.69
CA SER A 39 -20.40 3.66 46.02
C SER A 39 -20.48 2.84 47.31
N LYS A 40 -19.35 2.50 47.93
CA LYS A 40 -19.31 1.72 49.18
C LYS A 40 -19.72 2.56 50.38
N ASP A 41 -20.23 1.93 51.43
CA ASP A 41 -20.56 2.60 52.71
C ASP A 41 -19.36 3.29 53.35
N LYS A 42 -18.16 2.73 53.15
CA LYS A 42 -16.87 3.30 53.60
C LYS A 42 -15.85 3.25 52.46
N PRO A 43 -15.82 4.27 51.58
CA PRO A 43 -14.88 4.31 50.46
C PRO A 43 -13.43 4.42 50.93
N VAL A 44 -12.52 3.69 50.27
CA VAL A 44 -11.08 3.84 50.46
C VAL A 44 -10.56 4.88 49.48
N MET A 45 -10.40 6.13 49.93
CA MET A 45 -10.00 7.26 49.07
C MET A 45 -8.70 7.02 48.30
N LYS A 46 -7.72 6.32 48.90
CA LYS A 46 -6.47 5.95 48.22
C LYS A 46 -6.70 5.10 46.96
N ASN A 47 -7.70 4.20 46.98
CA ASN A 47 -8.05 3.38 45.82
C ASN A 47 -8.75 4.24 44.75
N VAL A 48 -9.65 5.14 45.16
CA VAL A 48 -10.30 6.10 44.26
C VAL A 48 -9.26 6.95 43.53
N GLU A 49 -8.30 7.52 44.26
CA GLU A 49 -7.21 8.32 43.70
C GLU A 49 -6.33 7.50 42.75
N SER A 50 -6.02 6.26 43.12
CA SER A 50 -5.24 5.34 42.26
C SER A 50 -5.96 5.07 40.95
N HIS A 51 -7.24 4.68 40.99
CA HIS A 51 -8.04 4.39 39.80
C HIS A 51 -8.25 5.64 38.93
N THR A 52 -8.48 6.80 39.55
CA THR A 52 -8.60 8.08 38.85
C THR A 52 -7.29 8.48 38.17
N THR A 53 -6.15 8.26 38.84
CA THR A 53 -4.83 8.51 38.26
C THR A 53 -4.57 7.61 37.05
N THR A 54 -4.92 6.32 37.13
CA THR A 54 -4.81 5.39 36.00
C THR A 54 -5.70 5.85 34.84
N PHE A 55 -6.97 6.19 35.11
CA PHE A 55 -7.89 6.72 34.11
C PHE A 55 -7.29 7.93 33.36
N ILE A 56 -6.81 8.95 34.10
CA ILE A 56 -6.22 10.15 33.50
C ILE A 56 -5.00 9.81 32.65
N LYS A 57 -4.08 8.97 33.16
CA LYS A 57 -2.88 8.58 32.42
C LYS A 57 -3.22 7.84 31.13
N THR A 58 -4.15 6.89 31.19
CA THR A 58 -4.57 6.13 30.01
C THR A 58 -5.26 7.04 29.00
N LEU A 59 -6.09 7.99 29.45
CA LEU A 59 -6.76 8.94 28.57
C LEU A 59 -5.78 9.85 27.83
N VAL A 60 -4.75 10.35 28.51
CA VAL A 60 -3.68 11.15 27.89
C VAL A 60 -2.92 10.36 26.83
N GLU A 61 -2.63 9.08 27.09
CA GLU A 61 -1.97 8.22 26.09
C GLU A 61 -2.88 7.91 24.90
N VAL A 62 -4.17 7.69 25.12
CA VAL A 62 -5.18 7.52 24.05
C VAL A 62 -5.22 8.77 23.16
N GLU A 63 -5.33 9.96 23.76
CA GLU A 63 -5.36 11.24 23.03
C GLU A 63 -4.10 11.43 22.18
N LYS A 64 -2.92 11.18 22.77
CA LYS A 64 -1.63 11.27 22.08
C LYS A 64 -1.56 10.31 20.88
N LYS A 65 -1.96 9.05 21.05
CA LYS A 65 -1.97 8.05 19.96
C LYS A 65 -2.93 8.45 18.85
N LEU A 66 -4.17 8.82 19.18
CA LEU A 66 -5.17 9.26 18.21
C LEU A 66 -4.72 10.52 17.45
N THR A 67 -4.14 11.49 18.14
CA THR A 67 -3.56 12.69 17.50
C THR A 67 -2.46 12.29 16.50
N GLY A 68 -1.60 11.33 16.87
CA GLY A 68 -0.61 10.77 15.95
C GLY A 68 -1.23 10.12 14.71
N HIS A 69 -2.31 9.35 14.86
CA HIS A 69 -3.04 8.76 13.74
C HIS A 69 -3.70 9.82 12.84
N ILE A 70 -4.32 10.85 13.43
CA ILE A 70 -4.94 11.98 12.70
C ILE A 70 -3.88 12.74 11.90
N ASN A 71 -2.75 13.07 12.52
CA ASN A 71 -1.65 13.76 11.85
C ASN A 71 -1.11 12.95 10.67
N TYR A 72 -0.95 11.63 10.86
CA TYR A 72 -0.55 10.75 9.77
C TYR A 72 -1.58 10.72 8.64
N LEU A 73 -2.85 10.49 8.96
CA LEU A 73 -3.94 10.47 7.97
C LEU A 73 -3.98 11.79 7.20
N THR A 74 -3.81 12.91 7.90
CA THR A 74 -3.71 14.25 7.29
C THR A 74 -2.53 14.31 6.32
N GLN A 75 -1.34 13.86 6.73
CA GLN A 75 -0.13 13.84 5.88
C GLN A 75 -0.30 12.96 4.62
N VAL A 76 -0.90 11.79 4.74
CA VAL A 76 -1.09 10.89 3.58
C VAL A 76 -2.29 11.24 2.72
N SER A 77 -3.33 11.88 3.29
CA SER A 77 -4.54 12.27 2.55
C SER A 77 -4.40 13.62 1.85
N THR A 78 -3.49 14.50 2.30
CA THR A 78 -3.22 15.81 1.68
C THR A 78 -2.14 15.78 0.59
N GLY A 79 -1.69 14.58 0.19
CA GLY A 79 -0.92 14.41 -1.04
C GLY A 79 0.54 14.84 -0.96
N GLN A 80 1.24 14.60 0.15
CA GLN A 80 2.70 14.55 0.07
C GLN A 80 3.08 13.50 -0.98
N PRO A 81 3.81 13.88 -2.05
CA PRO A 81 4.21 12.95 -3.08
C PRO A 81 4.99 11.82 -2.42
N HIS A 82 4.56 10.62 -2.73
CA HIS A 82 5.05 9.35 -2.22
C HIS A 82 6.39 9.04 -2.88
N GLU A 83 7.36 9.94 -2.75
CA GLU A 83 8.77 9.74 -3.13
C GLU A 83 9.43 8.61 -2.31
N GLY A 84 8.69 7.94 -1.42
CA GLY A 84 9.15 6.77 -0.67
C GLY A 84 8.12 5.65 -0.46
N SER A 85 7.00 5.58 -1.18
CA SER A 85 6.07 4.44 -1.07
C SER A 85 6.26 3.44 -2.21
N SER A 86 6.18 2.14 -1.91
CA SER A 86 6.32 1.04 -2.88
C SER A 86 5.38 1.14 -4.09
N TYR A 87 4.34 1.97 -4.01
CA TYR A 87 3.40 2.20 -5.11
C TYR A 87 4.07 2.84 -6.34
N ALA A 88 4.99 3.80 -6.14
CA ALA A 88 5.69 4.43 -7.27
C ALA A 88 6.49 3.41 -8.10
N PRO A 89 7.43 2.62 -7.52
CA PRO A 89 8.14 1.59 -8.27
C PRO A 89 7.22 0.47 -8.78
N GLN A 90 6.12 0.14 -8.07
CA GLN A 90 5.16 -0.87 -8.54
C GLN A 90 4.35 -0.39 -9.76
N LYS A 91 3.93 0.87 -9.77
CA LYS A 91 3.28 1.52 -10.91
C LYS A 91 4.26 1.63 -12.09
N ASP A 92 5.49 2.04 -11.83
CA ASP A 92 6.52 2.17 -12.88
C ASP A 92 6.83 0.79 -13.50
N LEU A 93 6.90 -0.26 -12.69
CA LEU A 93 7.03 -1.63 -13.16
C LEU A 93 5.83 -2.07 -14.01
N LEU A 94 4.61 -1.79 -13.55
CA LEU A 94 3.39 -2.10 -14.30
C LEU A 94 3.37 -1.37 -15.66
N LEU A 95 3.69 -0.08 -15.68
CA LEU A 95 3.84 0.69 -16.92
C LEU A 95 4.94 0.12 -17.81
N ALA A 96 6.06 -0.34 -17.26
CA ALA A 96 7.13 -0.98 -18.02
C ALA A 96 6.64 -2.27 -18.70
N TYR A 97 5.87 -3.12 -18.01
CA TYR A 97 5.25 -4.30 -18.61
C TYR A 97 4.34 -3.94 -19.79
N HIS A 98 3.41 -2.99 -19.60
CA HIS A 98 2.52 -2.54 -20.67
C HIS A 98 3.29 -1.98 -21.88
N ARG A 99 4.37 -1.24 -21.64
CA ARG A 99 5.24 -0.71 -22.71
C ARG A 99 5.93 -1.83 -23.47
N VAL A 100 6.45 -2.85 -22.78
CA VAL A 100 7.10 -3.99 -23.40
C VAL A 100 6.11 -4.78 -24.25
N ASP A 101 4.92 -5.07 -23.74
CA ASP A 101 3.90 -5.79 -24.50
C ASP A 101 3.42 -5.01 -25.73
N HIS A 102 3.30 -3.69 -25.60
CA HIS A 102 3.01 -2.83 -26.75
C HIS A 102 4.10 -2.90 -27.82
N ILE A 103 5.38 -2.85 -27.42
CA ILE A 103 6.51 -2.96 -28.35
C ILE A 103 6.54 -4.35 -29.01
N ARG A 104 6.29 -5.43 -28.26
CA ARG A 104 6.21 -6.80 -28.80
C ARG A 104 5.11 -6.94 -29.85
N SER A 105 3.93 -6.38 -29.59
CA SER A 105 2.83 -6.37 -30.56
C SER A 105 3.24 -5.65 -31.85
N ARG A 106 3.81 -4.44 -31.70
CA ARG A 106 4.28 -3.63 -32.83
C ARG A 106 5.38 -4.32 -33.64
N LEU A 107 6.29 -5.03 -32.98
CA LEU A 107 7.34 -5.80 -33.64
C LEU A 107 6.76 -6.98 -34.42
N SER A 108 5.83 -7.72 -33.82
CA SER A 108 5.16 -8.86 -34.48
C SER A 108 4.42 -8.40 -35.75
N ASP A 109 3.77 -7.24 -35.70
CA ASP A 109 3.12 -6.64 -36.87
C ASP A 109 4.14 -6.29 -37.97
N LEU A 110 5.30 -5.73 -37.61
CA LEU A 110 6.37 -5.43 -38.56
C LEU A 110 7.00 -6.70 -39.16
N GLU A 111 7.19 -7.75 -38.37
CA GLU A 111 7.69 -9.05 -38.85
C GLU A 111 6.73 -9.66 -39.88
N ARG A 112 5.41 -9.55 -39.65
CA ARG A 112 4.41 -9.98 -40.65
C ARG A 112 4.50 -9.18 -41.94
N LEU A 113 4.60 -7.85 -41.83
CA LEU A 113 4.71 -6.95 -42.99
C LEU A 113 6.03 -7.12 -43.76
N THR A 114 7.09 -7.59 -43.13
CA THR A 114 8.37 -7.88 -43.79
C THR A 114 8.45 -9.32 -44.32
N ALA A 115 7.71 -10.27 -43.75
CA ALA A 115 7.62 -11.63 -44.24
C ALA A 115 6.83 -11.76 -45.56
N GLU A 116 5.74 -10.98 -45.74
CA GLU A 116 4.96 -10.97 -46.98
C GLU A 116 5.76 -10.60 -48.25
N PRO A 117 6.56 -9.52 -48.27
CA PRO A 117 7.33 -9.15 -49.47
C PRO A 117 8.44 -10.17 -49.81
N VAL A 118 8.96 -10.93 -48.84
CA VAL A 118 9.95 -11.99 -49.10
C VAL A 118 9.31 -13.20 -49.77
N ALA A 119 8.12 -13.61 -49.30
CA ALA A 119 7.37 -14.70 -49.92
C ALA A 119 6.93 -14.37 -51.35
N HIS A 120 6.45 -13.14 -51.57
CA HIS A 120 6.03 -12.70 -52.91
C HIS A 120 7.21 -12.57 -53.89
N ARG A 121 8.38 -12.12 -53.41
CA ARG A 121 9.60 -12.04 -54.24
C ARG A 121 10.19 -13.41 -54.58
N GLN A 122 10.10 -14.40 -53.69
CA GLN A 122 10.56 -15.77 -53.97
C GLN A 122 9.67 -16.51 -54.97
N GLN A 123 8.36 -16.25 -54.98
CA GLN A 123 7.44 -16.85 -55.95
C GLN A 123 7.69 -16.34 -57.37
N LEU A 124 7.95 -15.04 -57.54
CA LEU A 124 8.27 -14.45 -58.85
C LEU A 124 9.56 -15.04 -59.42
N THR A 125 10.63 -15.12 -58.63
CA THR A 125 11.91 -15.69 -59.10
C THR A 125 11.84 -17.17 -59.43
N GLN A 126 11.03 -17.96 -58.70
CA GLN A 126 10.84 -19.38 -59.02
C GLN A 126 9.99 -19.59 -60.29
N SER A 127 8.97 -18.76 -60.50
CA SER A 127 8.12 -18.80 -61.70
C SER A 127 8.93 -18.45 -62.96
N ASP A 128 9.77 -17.42 -62.88
CA ASP A 128 10.65 -17.00 -63.97
C ASP A 128 11.70 -18.08 -64.31
N LEU A 129 12.25 -18.76 -63.30
CA LEU A 129 13.21 -19.87 -63.50
C LEU A 129 12.57 -21.11 -64.14
N LEU A 130 11.32 -21.44 -63.79
CA LEU A 130 10.59 -22.55 -64.41
C LEU A 130 10.29 -22.27 -65.88
N GLN A 131 9.86 -21.04 -66.21
CA GLN A 131 9.64 -20.63 -67.60
C GLN A 131 10.90 -20.70 -68.47
N MET A 132 12.08 -20.42 -67.90
CA MET A 132 13.35 -20.54 -68.62
C MET A 132 13.80 -21.99 -68.82
N SER A 133 13.44 -22.91 -67.92
CA SER A 133 13.77 -24.34 -68.04
C SER A 133 12.93 -25.08 -69.09
N GLU A 134 11.75 -24.57 -69.45
CA GLU A 134 10.87 -25.19 -70.45
C GLU A 134 11.19 -24.77 -71.91
N GLN A 135 12.17 -23.87 -72.12
CA GLN A 135 12.55 -23.35 -73.46
C GLN A 135 13.79 -24.03 -74.09
N HIS A 136 14.30 -25.11 -73.51
CA HIS A 136 15.44 -25.88 -74.03
C HIS A 136 15.07 -27.34 -74.23
#